data_AF-A0A1Q7D2J5-F1
#
_entry.id   AF-A0A1Q7D2J5-F1
#
_cell.length_a   1.000
_cell.length_b   1.000
_cell.length_c   1.000
_cell.angle_alpha   90.00
_cell.angle_beta   90.00
_cell.angle_gamma   90.00
#
_symmetry.space_group_name_H-M   'P 1'
#
loop_
_entity.id
_entity.type
_entity.pdbx_description
1 polymer ?
#
loop_
_entity_poly.entity_id
_entity_poly.type
_entity_poly.pdbx_seq_one_letter_code
_entity_poly.pdbx_strand_id
1 'polypeptide(L)'
;MIIFWIFTIFVGASSFAFALIYLQMGILGSLLFALVSMLVCRGLLTLFRRWLILSERIAGESNPDERTIETNRAIFWRRMLWLAILAFSYFAGAYVVFGMLPDEAIAALPQFMGTLLTNLVYVMALMVVNFMLFFGAFFIYGRIGRTYVDPGEANYEVKIEDVRGQKSAVEEMRRILRLMEQGRLYVKAGGKRGSTCS
;
A
#
# COMPACT_ATOMS: atom_id res chain seq x y z
N MET A 1 -0.72 8.59 6.47
CA MET A 1 -1.84 8.35 7.42
C MET A 1 -3.01 7.65 6.74
N ILE A 2 -3.50 8.14 5.59
CA ILE A 2 -4.59 7.52 4.81
C ILE A 2 -4.32 6.05 4.42
N ILE A 3 -3.07 5.71 4.08
CA ILE A 3 -2.73 4.34 3.65
C ILE A 3 -2.99 3.27 4.73
N PHE A 4 -2.80 3.62 6.02
CA PHE A 4 -3.07 2.71 7.12
C PHE A 4 -4.58 2.49 7.32
N TRP A 5 -5.39 3.53 7.08
CA TRP A 5 -6.84 3.42 7.15
C TRP A 5 -7.40 2.52 6.05
N ILE A 6 -6.89 2.67 4.82
CA ILE A 6 -7.26 1.79 3.71
C ILE A 6 -6.94 0.34 4.07
N PHE A 7 -5.73 0.07 4.55
CA PHE A 7 -5.34 -1.28 4.96
C PHE A 7 -6.23 -1.84 6.09
N THR A 8 -6.53 -1.05 7.13
CA THR A 8 -7.43 -1.51 8.21
C THR A 8 -8.84 -1.82 7.71
N ILE A 9 -9.36 -1.06 6.73
CA ILE A 9 -10.67 -1.33 6.14
C ILE A 9 -10.65 -2.66 5.39
N PHE A 10 -9.60 -2.93 4.62
CA PHE A 10 -9.41 -4.20 3.93
C PHE A 10 -9.32 -5.40 4.87
N VAL A 11 -8.57 -5.25 5.97
CA VAL A 11 -8.49 -6.27 7.02
C VAL A 11 -9.86 -6.53 7.64
N GLY A 12 -10.64 -5.48 7.93
CA GLY A 12 -11.98 -5.67 8.49
C GLY A 12 -12.97 -6.28 7.49
N ALA A 13 -12.95 -5.88 6.21
CA ALA A 13 -13.77 -6.51 5.18
C ALA A 13 -13.44 -8.00 4.99
N SER A 14 -12.15 -8.34 5.03
CA SER A 14 -11.68 -9.74 4.95
C SER A 14 -12.05 -10.52 6.21
N SER A 15 -11.94 -9.90 7.39
CA SER A 15 -12.32 -10.51 8.66
C SER A 15 -13.84 -10.71 8.77
N PHE A 16 -14.63 -9.80 8.20
CA PHE A 16 -16.08 -9.94 8.08
C PHE A 16 -16.44 -11.13 7.19
N ALA A 17 -15.85 -11.22 6.00
CA ALA A 17 -16.05 -12.33 5.08
C ALA A 17 -15.62 -13.66 5.71
N PHE A 18 -14.49 -13.68 6.43
CA PHE A 18 -14.03 -14.84 7.18
C PHE A 18 -15.03 -15.26 8.26
N ALA A 19 -15.50 -14.32 9.08
CA ALA A 19 -16.43 -14.61 10.16
C ALA A 19 -17.80 -15.09 9.65
N LEU A 20 -18.23 -14.58 8.49
CA LEU A 20 -19.50 -14.92 7.87
C LEU A 20 -19.45 -16.27 7.14
N ILE A 21 -18.40 -16.51 6.36
CA ILE A 21 -18.28 -17.69 5.49
C ILE A 21 -17.70 -18.88 6.26
N TYR A 22 -16.60 -18.67 6.99
CA TYR A 22 -15.86 -19.75 7.64
C TYR A 22 -16.35 -20.03 9.06
N LEU A 23 -16.52 -19.00 9.89
CA LEU A 23 -16.96 -19.16 11.28
C LEU A 23 -18.49 -19.20 11.45
N GLN A 24 -19.27 -18.87 10.41
CA GLN A 24 -20.73 -18.89 10.40
C GLN A 24 -21.40 -18.16 11.59
N MET A 25 -20.78 -17.09 12.12
CA MET A 25 -21.25 -16.40 13.34
C MET A 25 -22.48 -15.48 13.13
N GLY A 26 -23.21 -15.66 12.03
CA GLY A 26 -24.29 -14.77 11.61
C GLY A 26 -23.81 -13.35 11.28
N ILE A 27 -24.73 -12.49 10.83
CA ILE A 27 -24.38 -11.13 10.34
C ILE A 27 -23.83 -10.26 11.47
N LEU A 28 -24.48 -10.29 12.64
CA LEU A 28 -24.17 -9.44 13.79
C LEU A 28 -22.84 -9.85 14.45
N GLY A 29 -22.61 -11.15 14.63
CA GLY A 29 -21.34 -11.68 15.16
C GLY A 29 -20.17 -11.41 14.22
N SER A 30 -20.40 -11.52 12.90
CA SER A 30 -19.39 -11.22 11.88
C SER A 30 -19.00 -9.74 11.88
N LEU A 31 -19.96 -8.84 12.11
CA LEU A 31 -19.71 -7.40 12.16
C LEU A 31 -18.91 -7.00 13.40
N LEU A 32 -19.25 -7.57 14.57
CA LEU A 32 -18.46 -7.38 15.79
C LEU A 32 -17.04 -7.92 15.64
N PHE A 33 -16.88 -9.12 15.08
CA PHE A 33 -15.57 -9.70 14.83
C PHE A 33 -14.72 -8.83 13.90
N ALA A 34 -15.32 -8.30 12.84
CA ALA A 34 -14.65 -7.39 11.92
C ALA A 34 -14.19 -6.10 12.62
N LEU A 35 -15.03 -5.49 13.47
CA LEU A 35 -14.66 -4.30 14.23
C LEU A 35 -13.51 -4.57 15.21
N VAL A 36 -13.57 -5.68 15.95
CA VAL A 36 -12.49 -6.08 16.87
C VAL A 36 -11.19 -6.30 16.10
N SER A 37 -11.24 -7.03 14.97
CA SER A 37 -10.08 -7.24 14.10
C SER A 37 -9.49 -5.93 13.57
N MET A 38 -10.33 -4.97 13.16
CA MET A 38 -9.88 -3.63 12.76
C MET A 38 -9.14 -2.90 13.89
N LEU A 39 -9.68 -2.94 15.11
CA LEU A 39 -9.06 -2.29 16.27
C LEU A 39 -7.73 -2.94 16.63
N VAL A 40 -7.64 -4.27 16.62
CA VAL A 40 -6.41 -5.02 16.87
C VAL A 40 -5.36 -4.72 15.80
N CYS A 41 -5.74 -4.76 14.52
CA CYS A 41 -4.85 -4.45 13.42
C CYS A 41 -4.33 -3.00 13.52
N ARG A 42 -5.20 -2.04 13.86
CA ARG A 42 -4.80 -0.65 14.10
C ARG A 42 -3.81 -0.54 15.26
N GLY A 43 -4.09 -1.20 16.38
CA GLY A 43 -3.19 -1.27 17.53
C GLY A 43 -1.81 -1.78 17.14
N LEU A 44 -1.76 -2.92 16.44
CA LEU A 44 -0.53 -3.52 15.92
C LEU A 44 0.24 -2.58 15.00
N LEU A 45 -0.43 -1.90 14.07
CA LEU A 45 0.23 -0.94 13.16
C LEU A 45 0.81 0.27 13.89
N THR A 46 0.13 0.76 14.93
CA THR A 46 0.67 1.86 15.76
C THR A 46 1.89 1.42 16.57
N LEU A 47 1.85 0.21 17.12
CA LEU A 47 2.99 -0.40 17.81
C LEU A 47 4.16 -0.60 16.85
N PHE A 48 3.90 -1.13 15.65
CA PHE A 48 4.90 -1.36 14.62
C PHE A 48 5.56 -0.05 14.17
N ARG A 49 4.77 1.01 13.95
CA ARG A 49 5.31 2.34 13.64
C ARG A 49 6.20 2.86 14.77
N ARG A 50 5.75 2.73 16.02
CA ARG A 50 6.53 3.18 17.20
C ARG A 50 7.79 2.34 17.40
N TRP A 51 7.78 1.08 16.96
CA TRP A 51 8.92 0.19 16.99
C TRP A 51 9.94 0.53 15.90
N LEU A 52 9.48 0.88 14.70
CA LEU A 52 10.34 1.23 13.55
C LEU A 52 11.04 2.58 13.74
N ILE A 53 10.42 3.51 14.48
CA ILE A 53 11.08 4.75 14.91
C ILE A 53 12.00 4.41 16.09
N LEU A 54 13.30 4.25 15.80
CA LEU A 54 14.36 4.28 16.80
C LEU A 54 14.41 5.67 17.43
N SER A 55 13.54 5.88 18.41
CA SER A 55 13.65 6.99 19.35
C SER A 55 14.79 6.66 20.31
N GLU A 56 16.02 6.84 19.88
CA GLU A 56 17.18 6.82 20.76
C GLU A 56 17.10 8.10 21.60
N ARG A 57 16.49 7.99 22.77
CA ARG A 57 16.48 9.07 23.75
C ARG A 57 17.90 9.09 24.31
N ILE A 58 18.75 9.93 23.76
CA ILE A 58 20.12 10.14 24.26
C ILE A 58 19.97 10.68 25.68
N ALA A 59 20.18 9.82 26.68
CA ALA A 59 20.38 10.29 28.05
C ALA A 59 21.65 11.14 28.05
N GLY A 60 21.58 12.33 28.64
CA GLY A 60 22.69 13.28 28.74
C GLY A 60 23.76 12.84 29.75
N GLU A 61 24.10 11.55 29.76
CA GLU A 61 25.07 10.98 30.68
C GLU A 61 26.48 11.20 30.15
N SER A 62 27.37 11.75 30.99
CA SER A 62 28.73 12.14 30.60
C SER A 62 29.67 10.95 30.38
N ASN A 63 29.36 9.79 30.98
CA ASN A 63 30.19 8.59 30.91
C ASN A 63 29.64 7.58 29.88
N PRO A 64 30.36 7.28 28.78
CA PRO A 64 29.87 6.41 27.71
C PRO A 64 29.62 4.96 28.14
N ASP A 65 30.35 4.44 29.13
CA ASP A 65 30.23 3.05 29.57
C ASP A 65 28.96 2.83 30.41
N GLU A 66 28.68 3.72 31.37
CA GLU A 66 27.46 3.69 32.17
C GLU A 66 26.22 3.84 31.28
N ARG A 67 26.26 4.76 30.31
CA ARG A 67 25.19 4.96 29.32
C ARG A 67 24.86 3.66 28.56
N THR A 68 25.87 2.87 28.21
CA THR A 68 25.70 1.61 27.47
C THR A 68 25.02 0.55 28.34
N ILE A 69 25.44 0.42 29.61
CA ILE A 69 24.88 -0.55 30.56
C ILE A 69 23.41 -0.22 30.87
N GLU A 70 23.10 1.05 31.15
CA GLU A 70 21.74 1.48 31.48
C GLU A 70 20.77 1.31 30.30
N THR A 71 21.23 1.65 29.09
CA THR A 71 20.46 1.49 27.85
C THR A 71 20.17 0.01 27.58
N ASN A 72 21.19 -0.84 27.70
CA ASN A 72 21.02 -2.29 27.50
C ASN A 72 20.05 -2.89 28.53
N ARG A 73 20.13 -2.48 29.80
CA ARG A 73 19.20 -2.92 30.86
C ARG A 73 17.76 -2.48 30.55
N ALA A 74 17.55 -1.22 30.16
CA ALA A 74 16.22 -0.73 29.81
C ALA A 74 15.63 -1.44 28.58
N ILE A 75 16.44 -1.69 27.54
CA ILE A 75 16.01 -2.43 26.35
C ILE A 75 15.68 -3.88 26.70
N PHE A 76 16.52 -4.53 27.51
CA PHE A 76 16.30 -5.90 27.97
C PHE A 76 14.98 -6.01 28.73
N TRP A 77 14.74 -5.16 29.73
CA TRP A 77 13.50 -5.17 30.52
C TRP A 77 12.27 -4.85 29.68
N ARG A 78 12.39 -3.91 28.74
CA ARG A 78 11.29 -3.62 27.83
C ARG A 78 10.94 -4.84 26.97
N ARG A 79 11.93 -5.52 26.39
CA ARG A 79 11.72 -6.75 25.60
C ARG A 79 11.16 -7.88 26.45
N MET A 80 11.70 -8.07 27.66
CA MET A 80 11.25 -9.09 28.59
C MET A 80 9.82 -8.87 29.07
N LEU A 81 9.42 -7.62 29.35
CA LEU A 81 8.04 -7.27 29.68
C LEU A 81 7.08 -7.57 28.53
N TRP A 82 7.45 -7.25 27.29
CA TRP A 82 6.62 -7.58 26.13
C TRP A 82 6.48 -9.10 25.91
N LEU A 83 7.57 -9.86 26.08
CA LEU A 83 7.52 -11.33 26.03
C LEU A 83 6.67 -11.91 27.16
N ALA A 84 6.78 -11.38 28.38
CA ALA A 84 5.97 -11.80 29.52
C ALA A 84 4.48 -11.50 29.31
N ILE A 85 4.14 -10.32 28.77
CA ILE A 85 2.76 -9.96 28.41
C ILE A 85 2.21 -10.90 27.34
N LEU A 86 3.02 -11.27 26.34
CA LEU A 86 2.61 -12.19 25.28
C LEU A 86 2.40 -13.61 25.82
N ALA A 87 3.30 -14.12 26.64
CA ALA A 87 3.14 -15.42 27.26
C ALA A 87 1.90 -15.45 28.18
N PHE A 88 1.75 -14.41 29.00
CA PHE A 88 0.60 -14.28 29.90
C PHE A 88 -0.71 -14.20 29.13
N SER A 89 -0.78 -13.45 28.03
CA SER A 89 -2.01 -13.35 27.23
C SER A 89 -2.40 -14.68 26.58
N TYR A 90 -1.42 -15.50 26.17
CA TYR A 90 -1.69 -16.85 25.66
C TYR A 90 -2.31 -17.74 26.75
N PHE A 91 -1.68 -17.86 27.91
CA PHE A 91 -2.19 -18.70 29.00
C PHE A 91 -3.52 -18.21 29.54
N ALA A 92 -3.68 -16.89 29.72
CA ALA A 92 -4.94 -16.31 30.16
C ALA A 92 -6.07 -16.54 29.14
N GLY A 93 -5.77 -16.39 27.84
CA GLY A 93 -6.72 -16.68 26.77
C GLY A 93 -7.11 -18.16 26.70
N ALA A 94 -6.14 -19.06 26.81
CA ALA A 94 -6.38 -20.51 26.83
C ALA A 94 -7.27 -20.92 28.00
N TYR A 95 -7.02 -20.37 29.19
CA TYR A 95 -7.83 -20.63 30.37
C TYR A 95 -9.26 -20.07 30.25
N VAL A 96 -9.42 -18.82 29.80
CA VAL A 96 -10.74 -18.16 29.74
C VAL A 96 -11.63 -18.73 28.63
N VAL A 97 -11.06 -19.04 27.46
CA VAL A 97 -11.84 -19.46 26.28
C VAL A 97 -12.05 -20.97 26.26
N PHE A 98 -11.03 -21.74 26.62
CA PHE A 98 -11.05 -23.20 26.48
C PHE A 98 -11.05 -23.95 27.82
N GLY A 99 -10.93 -23.25 28.95
CA GLY A 99 -10.88 -23.87 30.28
C GLY A 99 -9.62 -24.70 30.53
N MET A 100 -8.59 -24.55 29.70
CA MET A 100 -7.40 -25.41 29.71
C MET A 100 -6.44 -25.03 30.84
N LEU A 101 -5.84 -26.06 31.45
CA LEU A 101 -4.74 -25.89 32.40
C LEU A 101 -3.42 -25.56 31.65
N PRO A 102 -2.39 -25.00 32.34
CA PRO A 102 -1.15 -24.58 31.68
C PRO A 102 -0.38 -25.71 30.97
N ASP A 103 -0.47 -26.94 31.46
CA ASP A 103 0.16 -28.12 30.86
C ASP A 103 -0.50 -28.51 29.53
N GLU A 104 -1.84 -28.56 29.52
CA GLU A 104 -2.64 -28.79 28.31
C GLU A 104 -2.44 -27.68 27.28
N ALA A 105 -2.35 -26.43 27.74
CA ALA A 105 -2.10 -25.28 26.86
C ALA A 105 -0.73 -25.35 26.18
N ILE A 106 0.30 -25.89 26.83
CA ILE A 106 1.61 -26.12 26.21
C ILE A 106 1.53 -27.26 25.18
N ALA A 107 0.84 -28.35 25.51
CA ALA A 107 0.66 -29.47 24.58
C ALA A 107 -0.12 -29.06 23.32
N ALA A 108 -1.05 -28.11 23.44
CA ALA A 108 -1.85 -27.60 22.34
C ALA A 108 -1.12 -26.56 21.45
N LEU A 109 0.03 -26.02 21.87
CA LEU A 109 0.76 -24.98 21.14
C LEU A 109 1.04 -25.33 19.66
N PRO A 110 1.52 -26.54 19.31
CA PRO A 110 1.81 -26.88 17.92
C PRO A 110 0.54 -26.83 17.04
N GLN A 111 -0.57 -27.35 17.56
CA GLN A 111 -1.85 -27.34 16.87
C GLN A 111 -2.41 -25.92 16.73
N PHE A 112 -2.29 -25.12 17.79
CA PHE A 112 -2.69 -23.72 17.78
C PHE A 112 -1.90 -22.92 16.74
N MET A 113 -0.58 -23.10 16.66
CA MET A 113 0.28 -22.48 15.66
C MET A 113 -0.09 -22.90 14.24
N GLY A 114 -0.38 -24.19 14.02
CA GLY A 114 -0.85 -24.69 12.72
C GLY A 114 -2.16 -24.04 12.29
N THR A 115 -3.14 -23.99 13.20
CA THR A 115 -4.45 -23.41 12.93
C THR A 115 -4.36 -21.90 12.71
N LEU A 116 -3.54 -21.20 13.50
CA LEU A 116 -3.31 -19.77 13.36
C LEU A 116 -2.68 -19.44 12.00
N LEU A 117 -1.71 -20.23 11.55
CA LEU A 117 -1.10 -20.05 10.23
C LEU A 117 -2.12 -20.29 9.10
N THR A 118 -2.88 -21.38 9.16
CA THR A 118 -3.93 -21.68 8.16
C THR A 118 -4.96 -20.56 8.09
N ASN A 119 -5.46 -20.09 9.23
CA ASN A 119 -6.44 -19.00 9.29
C ASN A 119 -5.84 -17.69 8.76
N LEU A 120 -4.58 -17.39 9.08
CA LEU A 120 -3.90 -16.20 8.56
C LEU A 120 -3.77 -16.26 7.04
N VAL A 121 -3.39 -17.39 6.47
CA VAL A 121 -3.35 -17.59 5.01
C VAL A 121 -4.73 -17.39 4.40
N TYR A 122 -5.78 -17.92 5.02
CA TYR A 122 -7.15 -17.77 4.53
C TYR A 122 -7.63 -16.31 4.55
N VAL A 123 -7.36 -15.57 5.64
CA VAL A 123 -7.67 -14.14 5.73
C VAL A 123 -6.89 -13.33 4.69
N MET A 124 -5.61 -13.65 4.48
CA MET A 124 -4.78 -13.00 3.46
C MET A 124 -5.30 -13.29 2.04
N ALA A 125 -5.73 -14.52 1.76
CA ALA A 125 -6.36 -14.88 0.50
C ALA A 125 -7.68 -14.11 0.28
N LEU A 126 -8.54 -14.04 1.31
CA LEU A 126 -9.76 -13.24 1.26
C LEU A 126 -9.48 -11.75 1.03
N MET A 127 -8.39 -11.21 1.55
CA MET A 127 -7.99 -9.83 1.29
C MET A 127 -7.69 -9.60 -0.19
N VAL A 128 -7.00 -10.53 -0.84
CA VAL A 128 -6.73 -10.48 -2.28
C VAL A 128 -8.04 -10.60 -3.08
N VAL A 129 -8.93 -11.52 -2.70
CA VAL A 129 -10.24 -11.68 -3.35
C VAL A 129 -11.09 -10.42 -3.23
N ASN A 130 -11.18 -9.83 -2.03
CA ASN A 130 -11.89 -8.56 -1.82
C ASN A 130 -11.28 -7.42 -2.65
N PHE A 131 -9.95 -7.36 -2.71
CA PHE A 131 -9.27 -6.38 -3.56
C PHE A 131 -9.62 -6.58 -5.05
N MET A 132 -9.59 -7.80 -5.56
CA MET A 132 -10.01 -8.10 -6.93
C MET A 132 -11.49 -7.82 -7.18
N LEU A 133 -12.35 -8.03 -6.19
CA LEU A 133 -13.78 -7.78 -6.34
C LEU A 133 -14.08 -6.28 -6.46
N PHE A 134 -13.48 -5.45 -5.59
CA PHE A 134 -13.70 -4.00 -5.62
C PHE A 134 -12.89 -3.26 -6.70
N PHE A 135 -11.64 -3.68 -6.94
CA PHE A 135 -10.72 -2.99 -7.85
C PHE A 135 -10.44 -3.73 -9.15
N GLY A 136 -10.86 -4.99 -9.31
CA GLY A 136 -10.57 -5.78 -10.51
C GLY A 136 -11.20 -5.20 -11.76
N ALA A 137 -12.44 -4.73 -11.69
CA ALA A 137 -13.10 -4.06 -12.82
C ALA A 137 -12.36 -2.78 -13.23
N PHE A 138 -11.94 -1.95 -12.27
CA PHE A 138 -11.14 -0.76 -12.53
C PHE A 138 -9.75 -1.08 -13.09
N PHE A 139 -9.13 -2.18 -12.63
CA PHE A 139 -7.84 -2.63 -13.13
C PHE A 139 -7.91 -3.06 -14.61
N ILE A 140 -8.96 -3.78 -14.98
CA ILE A 140 -9.22 -4.17 -16.37
C ILE A 140 -9.53 -2.93 -17.22
N TYR A 141 -10.39 -2.04 -16.73
CA TYR A 141 -10.75 -0.82 -17.46
C TYR A 141 -9.55 0.13 -17.64
N GLY A 142 -8.65 0.24 -16.66
CA GLY A 142 -7.44 1.04 -16.80
C GLY A 142 -6.44 0.49 -17.85
N ARG A 143 -6.56 -0.79 -18.21
CA ARG A 143 -5.77 -1.43 -19.27
C ARG A 143 -6.44 -1.31 -20.64
N ILE A 144 -7.78 -1.20 -20.67
CA ILE A 144 -8.57 -1.05 -21.90
C ILE A 144 -8.71 0.45 -22.22
N GLY A 145 -8.19 0.89 -23.37
CA GLY A 145 -8.36 2.28 -23.83
C GLY A 145 -7.17 3.22 -23.59
N ARG A 146 -6.01 2.71 -23.15
CA ARG A 146 -4.73 3.44 -23.27
C ARG A 146 -4.24 3.36 -24.71
N THR A 147 -4.85 4.12 -25.62
CA THR A 147 -4.17 4.50 -26.86
C THR A 147 -3.15 5.56 -26.47
N TYR A 148 -1.88 5.17 -26.37
CA TYR A 148 -0.81 6.15 -26.27
C TYR A 148 -0.83 6.93 -27.57
N VAL A 149 -1.36 8.15 -27.53
CA VAL A 149 -1.18 9.08 -28.62
C VAL A 149 0.28 9.47 -28.58
N ASP A 150 1.08 8.87 -29.45
CA ASP A 150 2.46 9.30 -29.65
C ASP A 150 2.40 10.80 -30.02
N PRO A 151 3.21 11.69 -29.43
CA PRO A 151 3.12 13.12 -29.72
C PRO A 151 3.33 13.47 -31.21
N GLY A 152 3.83 12.54 -32.02
CA GLY A 152 3.91 12.65 -33.49
C GLY A 152 2.67 12.21 -34.26
N GLU A 153 1.72 11.48 -33.65
CA GLU A 153 0.46 11.01 -34.26
C GLU A 153 -0.78 11.76 -33.74
N ALA A 154 -0.61 12.68 -32.80
CA ALA A 154 -1.66 13.61 -32.41
C ALA A 154 -1.96 14.57 -33.58
N ASN A 155 -2.86 14.17 -34.47
CA ASN A 155 -3.47 15.06 -35.46
C ASN A 155 -4.42 15.98 -34.71
N TYR A 156 -3.87 17.04 -34.11
CA TYR A 156 -4.67 18.18 -33.68
C TYR A 156 -5.24 18.75 -34.98
N GLU A 157 -6.49 18.43 -35.29
CA GLU A 157 -7.21 18.84 -36.51
C GLU A 157 -7.51 20.36 -36.50
N VAL A 158 -6.62 21.16 -35.91
CA VAL A 158 -6.69 22.60 -35.80
C VAL A 158 -6.09 23.19 -37.06
N LYS A 159 -6.91 23.93 -37.81
CA LYS A 159 -6.48 24.63 -39.01
C LYS A 159 -6.07 26.05 -38.65
N ILE A 160 -5.18 26.66 -39.43
CA ILE A 160 -4.70 28.03 -39.18
C ILE A 160 -5.84 29.05 -39.29
N GLU A 161 -6.89 28.69 -40.03
CA GLU A 161 -8.13 29.45 -40.20
C GLU A 161 -8.97 29.53 -38.91
N ASP A 162 -8.75 28.63 -37.94
CA ASP A 162 -9.48 28.60 -36.67
C ASP A 162 -8.93 29.62 -35.65
N VAL A 163 -7.78 30.24 -35.92
CA VAL A 163 -7.16 31.25 -35.05
C VAL A 163 -7.77 32.63 -35.30
N ARG A 164 -8.52 33.17 -34.33
CA ARG A 164 -9.14 34.50 -34.40
C ARG A 164 -8.35 35.54 -33.60
N GLY A 165 -8.28 36.77 -34.11
CA GLY A 165 -7.78 37.94 -33.36
C GLY A 165 -6.30 38.31 -33.54
N GLN A 166 -5.47 37.51 -34.23
CA GLN A 166 -4.04 37.78 -34.44
C GLN A 166 -3.61 37.60 -35.91
N LYS A 167 -3.94 38.58 -36.76
CA LYS A 167 -3.62 38.51 -38.20
C LYS A 167 -2.12 38.48 -38.50
N SER A 168 -1.29 39.22 -37.75
CA SER A 168 0.16 39.27 -37.96
C SER A 168 0.87 37.95 -37.62
N ALA A 169 0.47 37.30 -36.52
CA ALA A 169 1.04 36.01 -36.11
C ALA A 169 0.70 34.89 -37.09
N VAL A 170 -0.52 34.89 -37.65
CA VAL A 170 -0.95 33.93 -38.68
C VAL A 170 -0.13 34.07 -39.97
N GLU A 171 0.21 35.29 -40.36
CA GLU A 171 1.00 35.55 -41.57
C GLU A 171 2.45 35.09 -41.43
N GLU A 172 3.10 35.36 -40.30
CA GLU A 172 4.44 34.82 -40.00
C GLU A 172 4.43 33.30 -39.88
N MET A 173 3.38 32.72 -39.29
CA MET A 173 3.29 31.26 -39.18
C MET A 173 3.14 30.59 -40.55
N ARG A 174 2.37 31.20 -41.47
CA ARG A 174 2.28 30.76 -42.87
C ARG A 174 3.62 30.83 -43.59
N ARG A 175 4.44 31.85 -43.32
CA ARG A 175 5.80 31.97 -43.87
C ARG A 175 6.70 30.84 -43.39
N ILE A 176 6.70 30.55 -42.09
CA ILE A 176 7.51 29.47 -41.50
C ILE A 176 7.06 28.09 -42.02
N LEU A 177 5.76 27.86 -42.18
CA LEU A 177 5.25 26.61 -42.77
C LEU A 177 5.70 26.41 -44.22
N ARG A 178 5.68 27.46 -45.04
CA ARG A 178 6.22 27.40 -46.41
C ARG A 178 7.71 27.05 -46.42
N LEU A 179 8.49 27.63 -45.50
CA LEU A 179 9.92 27.33 -45.36
C LEU A 179 10.15 25.88 -44.94
N MET A 180 9.35 25.36 -44.00
CA MET A 180 9.42 23.95 -43.58
C MET A 180 9.03 22.97 -44.71
N GLU A 181 7.99 23.30 -45.48
CA GLU A 181 7.54 22.49 -46.61
C GLU A 181 8.60 22.46 -47.73
N GLN A 182 9.19 23.61 -48.06
CA GLN A 182 10.34 23.71 -48.95
C GLN A 182 11.53 22.90 -48.42
N GLY A 183 11.80 22.93 -47.12
CA GLY A 183 12.83 22.12 -46.48
C GLY A 183 12.57 20.61 -46.58
N ARG A 184 11.31 20.16 -46.46
CA ARG A 184 10.93 18.75 -46.71
C ARG A 184 11.12 18.36 -48.18
N LEU A 185 10.72 19.21 -49.11
CA LEU A 185 10.91 18.98 -50.54
C LEU A 185 12.39 18.91 -50.92
N TYR A 186 13.22 19.77 -50.34
CA TYR A 186 14.68 19.77 -50.52
C TYR A 186 15.34 18.46 -50.04
N VAL A 187 14.91 17.94 -48.89
CA VAL A 187 15.41 16.66 -48.36
C VAL A 187 14.90 15.48 -49.18
N LYS A 188 13.65 15.52 -49.64
CA LYS A 188 13.09 14.51 -50.55
C LYS A 188 13.83 14.48 -51.90
N ALA A 189 14.37 15.62 -52.33
CA ALA A 189 15.24 15.75 -53.51
C ALA A 189 16.71 15.35 -53.26
N GLY A 190 17.04 14.83 -52.07
CA GLY A 190 18.39 14.32 -51.74
C GLY A 190 19.33 15.33 -51.09
N GLY A 191 18.86 16.51 -50.70
CA GLY A 191 19.64 17.50 -49.97
C GLY A 191 19.85 17.15 -48.49
N LYS A 192 21.04 17.43 -47.92
CA LYS A 192 21.30 17.27 -46.47
C LYS A 192 20.68 18.43 -45.67
N ARG A 193 20.00 18.13 -44.55
CA ARG A 193 19.51 19.15 -43.60
C ARG A 193 20.70 19.82 -42.90
N GLY A 194 20.72 21.16 -42.85
CA GLY A 194 21.60 21.91 -41.95
C GLY A 194 21.23 21.63 -40.50
N SER A 195 22.22 21.44 -39.64
CA SER A 195 22.14 20.91 -38.27
C SER A 195 21.51 21.85 -37.23
N THR A 196 20.69 22.83 -37.62
CA THR A 196 20.22 23.90 -36.71
C THR A 196 18.75 23.80 -36.29
N CYS A 197 17.97 22.87 -36.83
CA CYS A 197 16.63 22.57 -36.32
C CYS A 197 16.44 21.05 -36.22
N SER A 198 16.81 20.51 -35.06
CA SER A 198 16.33 19.21 -34.56
C SER A 198 15.40 19.49 -33.39
#